data_AF-A0A2T7NW64-F1
#
_entry.id   AF-A0A2T7NW64-F1
#
_cell.length_a   1.000
_cell.length_b   1.000
_cell.length_c   1.000
_cell.angle_alpha   90.00
_cell.angle_beta   90.00
_cell.angle_gamma   90.00
#
_symmetry.space_group_name_H-M   'P 1'
#
loop_
_entity.id
_entity.type
_entity.pdbx_description
1 polymer ?
#
loop_
_entity_poly.entity_id
_entity_poly.type
_entity_poly.pdbx_seq_one_letter_code
_entity_poly.pdbx_strand_id
1 'polypeptide(L)' 'MTPDRDFLVDTCSQFGFPEVIVCCGAGHAYNELAVEGATAYDISQFTIRRPALTDPTFQPVFYMGLKKADVQARL' A
#
# COMPACT_ATOMS: atom_id res chain seq x y z
N MET A 1 -0.87 -4.43 -10.85
CA MET A 1 0.09 -4.68 -9.76
C MET A 1 0.94 -3.44 -9.58
N THR A 2 1.23 -3.08 -8.35
CA THR A 2 2.09 -1.96 -7.94
C THR A 2 3.55 -2.21 -8.32
N PRO A 3 4.40 -1.17 -8.48
CA PRO A 3 5.80 -1.32 -8.89
C PRO A 3 6.63 -2.19 -7.95
N ASP A 4 6.39 -2.07 -6.64
CA ASP A 4 7.03 -2.85 -5.57
C ASP A 4 6.41 -4.25 -5.34
N ARG A 5 5.34 -4.60 -6.10
CA ARG A 5 4.57 -5.83 -5.94
C ARG A 5 3.91 -5.99 -4.57
N ASP A 6 3.75 -4.88 -3.85
CA ASP A 6 3.10 -4.89 -2.56
C ASP A 6 1.63 -4.47 -2.67
N PHE A 7 0.85 -4.77 -1.63
CA PHE A 7 -0.53 -4.33 -1.57
C PHE A 7 -0.65 -2.81 -1.53
N LEU A 8 -1.77 -2.29 -2.03
CA LEU A 8 -2.21 -0.92 -1.83
C LEU A 8 -3.58 -0.97 -1.18
N VAL A 9 -3.70 -0.33 -0.02
CA VAL A 9 -4.96 -0.14 0.71
C VAL A 9 -4.90 1.24 1.33
N ASP A 10 -5.75 2.16 0.84
CA ASP A 10 -5.84 3.51 1.38
C ASP A 10 -7.20 4.15 1.05
N THR A 11 -7.50 5.27 1.69
CA THR A 11 -8.59 6.17 1.29
C THR A 11 -8.05 7.26 0.36
N CYS A 12 -8.88 7.74 -0.55
CA CYS A 12 -8.55 8.88 -1.42
C CYS A 12 -8.85 10.22 -0.75
N SER A 13 -8.96 10.27 0.59
CA SER A 13 -9.24 11.48 1.37
C SER A 13 -8.28 12.62 1.03
N GLN A 14 -7.00 12.33 0.81
CA GLN A 14 -5.99 13.33 0.44
C GLN A 14 -6.24 14.01 -0.91
N PHE A 15 -7.02 13.39 -1.78
CA PHE A 15 -7.39 13.92 -3.09
C PHE A 15 -8.78 14.56 -3.08
N GLY A 16 -9.42 14.66 -1.91
CA GLY A 16 -10.77 15.21 -1.75
C GLY A 16 -11.90 14.19 -1.91
N PHE A 17 -11.59 12.89 -1.94
CA PHE A 17 -12.57 11.81 -2.12
C PHE A 17 -12.52 10.81 -0.94
N PRO A 18 -12.96 11.20 0.27
CA PRO A 18 -12.85 10.35 1.46
C PRO A 18 -13.68 9.05 1.38
N GLU A 19 -14.75 9.04 0.59
CA GLU A 19 -15.62 7.88 0.35
C GLU A 19 -15.03 6.86 -0.64
N VAL A 20 -13.94 7.20 -1.32
CA VAL A 20 -13.29 6.34 -2.29
C VAL A 20 -12.15 5.59 -1.61
N ILE A 21 -12.24 4.26 -1.60
CA ILE A 21 -11.21 3.35 -1.12
C ILE A 21 -10.49 2.75 -2.32
N VAL A 22 -9.15 2.82 -2.31
CA VAL A 22 -8.32 2.16 -3.32
C VAL A 22 -7.73 0.88 -2.74
N CYS A 23 -8.05 -0.25 -3.37
CA CYS A 23 -7.49 -1.55 -3.04
C CYS A 23 -6.83 -2.16 -4.30
N CYS A 24 -5.50 -2.26 -4.33
CA CYS A 24 -4.78 -2.99 -5.39
C CYS A 24 -4.08 -4.21 -4.80
N GLY A 25 -4.41 -5.40 -5.30
CA GLY A 25 -3.91 -6.68 -4.79
C GLY A 25 -4.51 -7.11 -3.43
N ALA A 26 -5.25 -6.23 -2.75
CA ALA A 26 -5.79 -6.47 -1.40
C ALA A 26 -7.32 -6.56 -1.37
N GLY A 27 -7.92 -7.31 -2.31
CA GLY A 27 -9.38 -7.42 -2.42
C GLY A 27 -10.07 -7.95 -1.15
N HIS A 28 -9.35 -8.72 -0.32
CA HIS A 28 -9.90 -9.23 0.94
C HIS A 28 -10.04 -8.13 2.02
N ALA A 29 -9.19 -7.10 1.99
CA ALA A 29 -9.26 -5.97 2.91
C ALA A 29 -10.40 -4.99 2.57
N TYR A 30 -10.95 -5.08 1.36
CA TYR A 30 -11.98 -4.16 0.88
C TYR A 30 -13.29 -4.24 1.71
N ASN A 31 -13.72 -5.43 2.13
CA ASN A 31 -15.02 -5.60 2.78
C ASN A 31 -15.12 -4.87 4.13
N GLU A 32 -14.08 -4.92 4.96
CA GLU A 32 -14.10 -4.26 6.26
C GLU A 32 -14.09 -2.73 6.08
N LEU A 33 -13.16 -2.21 5.27
CA LEU A 33 -13.04 -0.77 5.04
C LEU A 33 -14.26 -0.16 4.33
N ALA A 34 -14.87 -0.88 3.39
CA ALA A 34 -16.04 -0.38 2.67
C ALA A 34 -17.31 -0.36 3.53
N VAL A 35 -17.43 -1.25 4.52
CA VAL A 35 -18.60 -1.34 5.40
C VAL A 35 -18.44 -0.46 6.63
N GLU A 36 -17.29 -0.56 7.31
CA GLU A 36 -17.03 0.12 8.59
C GLU A 36 -16.34 1.48 8.41
N GLY A 37 -15.79 1.76 7.22
CA GLY A 37 -15.00 2.97 6.96
C GLY A 37 -13.60 2.98 7.59
N ALA A 38 -13.27 1.98 8.40
CA ALA A 38 -12.01 1.86 9.14
C ALA A 38 -11.64 0.40 9.37
N THR A 39 -10.40 0.15 9.80
CA THR A 39 -9.91 -1.16 10.22
C THR A 39 -9.11 -1.03 11.51
N ALA A 40 -9.12 -2.05 12.36
CA ALA A 40 -8.32 -2.08 13.58
C ALA A 40 -6.84 -2.44 13.33
N TYR A 41 -6.51 -2.91 12.12
CA TYR A 41 -5.16 -3.33 11.76
C TYR A 41 -4.30 -2.16 11.27
N ASP A 42 -3.01 -2.17 11.59
CA ASP A 42 -2.07 -1.22 11.03
C ASP A 42 -1.78 -1.53 9.56
N ILE A 43 -2.37 -0.73 8.68
CA ILE A 43 -2.19 -0.79 7.23
C ILE A 43 -1.30 0.34 6.69
N SER A 44 -0.63 1.10 7.57
CA SER A 44 0.15 2.30 7.19
C SER A 44 1.21 2.03 6.11
N GLN A 45 1.80 0.82 6.09
CA GLN A 45 2.77 0.40 5.08
C GLN A 45 2.20 0.28 3.66
N PHE A 46 0.88 0.12 3.51
CA PHE A 46 0.20 -0.07 2.23
C PHE A 46 -0.38 1.22 1.65
N THR A 47 -0.05 2.37 2.24
CA THR A 47 -0.53 3.70 1.81
C THR A 47 -0.20 4.01 0.35
N ILE A 48 -1.02 4.86 -0.27
CA ILE A 48 -0.76 5.41 -1.61
C ILE A 48 0.45 6.35 -1.64
N ARG A 49 0.87 6.85 -0.47
CA ARG A 49 1.98 7.82 -0.34
C ARG A 49 3.38 7.21 -0.40
N ARG A 50 3.49 5.88 -0.45
CA ARG A 50 4.78 5.20 -0.41
C ARG A 50 5.64 5.50 -1.65
N PRO A 51 6.97 5.50 -1.54
CA PRO A 51 7.87 5.85 -2.65
C PRO A 51 7.61 5.07 -3.93
N ALA A 52 7.23 3.79 -3.82
CA ALA A 52 6.91 2.95 -4.98
C ALA A 52 5.77 3.50 -5.87
N LEU A 53 4.94 4.42 -5.37
CA LEU A 53 3.83 5.02 -6.10
C LEU A 53 3.99 6.53 -6.35
N THR A 54 4.82 7.21 -5.55
CA THR A 54 4.97 8.67 -5.59
C THR A 54 6.32 9.14 -6.13
N ASP A 55 7.38 8.34 -6.02
CA ASP A 55 8.72 8.69 -6.46
C ASP A 55 8.96 8.15 -7.90
N PRO A 56 9.09 9.03 -8.90
CA PRO A 56 9.33 8.61 -10.29
C PRO A 56 10.71 7.96 -10.47
N THR A 57 11.62 8.11 -9.52
CA THR A 57 12.96 7.51 -9.55
C THR A 57 13.03 6.16 -8.84
N PHE A 58 11.93 5.70 -8.24
CA PHE A 58 11.85 4.43 -7.53
C PHE A 58 12.35 3.27 -8.42
N GLN A 59 13.33 2.53 -7.91
CA GLN A 59 13.86 1.32 -8.56
C GLN A 59 13.23 0.09 -7.89
N PRO A 60 12.37 -0.66 -8.58
CA PRO A 60 11.81 -1.88 -8.04
C PRO A 60 12.91 -2.89 -7.74
N VAL A 61 12.96 -3.38 -6.51
CA VAL A 61 13.89 -4.45 -6.14
C VAL A 61 13.11 -5.67 -5.71
N PHE A 62 13.35 -6.78 -6.42
CA PHE A 62 12.69 -8.06 -6.18
C PHE A 62 13.66 -8.95 -5.41
N TYR A 63 13.27 -9.35 -4.20
CA TYR A 63 14.05 -10.29 -3.39
C TYR A 63 13.23 -11.54 -3.16
N MET A 64 13.78 -12.69 -3.51
CA MET A 64 13.21 -13.98 -3.18
C MET A 64 13.90 -14.52 -1.93
N GLY A 65 13.14 -14.75 -0.87
CA GLY A 65 13.64 -15.38 0.37
C GLY A 65 14.29 -14.44 1.40
N LEU A 66 14.19 -13.12 1.26
CA LEU A 66 14.64 -12.16 2.28
C LEU A 66 13.45 -11.50 3.00
N LYS A 67 13.60 -11.15 4.28
CA LYS A 67 12.58 -10.35 4.99
C LYS A 67 12.66 -8.91 4.50
N LYS A 68 11.49 -8.26 4.40
CA LYS A 68 11.35 -6.88 3.93
C LYS A 68 12.15 -5.86 4.75
N ALA A 69 12.26 -6.08 6.06
CA ALA A 69 13.10 -5.25 6.94
C ALA A 69 14.60 -5.32 6.57
N ASP A 70 15.08 -6.48 6.13
CA ASP A 70 16.48 -6.70 5.78
C ASP A 70 16.85 -6.08 4.42
N VAL A 71 15.82 -5.78 3.61
CA VAL A 71 15.93 -5.13 2.31
C VAL A 71 16.08 -3.62 2.46
N GLN A 72 15.25 -3.00 3.29
CA GLN A 72 15.27 -1.55 3.49
C GLN A 72 16.54 -1.04 4.19
N ALA A 73 17.22 -1.90 4.95
CA ALA A 73 18.48 -1.55 5.62
C ALA A 73 19.72 -1.58 4.68
N ARG A 74 19.55 -1.98 3.41
CA ARG A 74 20.65 -2.17 2.43
C ARG A 74 20.65 -1.13 1.30
N LEU A 75 19.72 -0.18 1.34
CA LEU A 75 19.57 0.94 0.40
C LEU A 75 19.76 2.25 1.19
#